data_AF-A0A1V2REE9-F1
#
_entry.id   AF-A0A1V2REE9-F1
#
_cell.length_a   1.000
_cell.length_b   1.000
_cell.length_c   1.000
_cell.angle_alpha   90.00
_cell.angle_beta   90.00
_cell.angle_gamma   90.00
#
_symmetry.space_group_name_H-M   'P 1'
#
loop_
_entity.id
_entity.type
_entity.pdbx_description
1 polymer ?
#
loop_
_entity_poly.entity_id
_entity_poly.type
_entity_poly.pdbx_seq_one_letter_code
_entity_poly.pdbx_strand_id
1 'polypeptide(L)'
;MAATETPDEIAARKEREKNELYALDISGVEWLSAPGGPEDEKVEIAYLPGGGVGMRNSKDPGTVLRFTAAEWEAFVLGARDGEFDIDEQGRLPSQPS
;
A
#
# COMPACT_ATOMS: atom_id res chain seq x y z
N MET A 1 -7.49 -32.59 -5.53
CA MET A 1 -6.26 -31.98 -6.10
C MET A 1 -6.62 -30.55 -6.43
N ALA A 2 -6.18 -29.58 -5.63
CA ALA A 2 -6.32 -28.18 -6.01
C ALA A 2 -5.25 -27.94 -7.09
N ALA A 3 -5.66 -27.71 -8.33
CA ALA A 3 -4.72 -27.23 -9.34
C ALA A 3 -4.23 -25.87 -8.84
N THR A 4 -2.95 -25.78 -8.53
CA THR A 4 -2.31 -24.47 -8.33
C THR A 4 -2.48 -23.69 -9.63
N GLU A 5 -3.04 -22.49 -9.54
CA GLU A 5 -3.10 -21.56 -10.68
C GLU A 5 -1.67 -21.40 -11.24
N THR A 6 -1.55 -21.32 -12.56
CA THR A 6 -0.25 -21.06 -13.19
C THR A 6 0.21 -19.62 -12.88
N PRO A 7 1.52 -19.32 -12.92
CA PRO A 7 2.02 -17.96 -12.67
C PRO A 7 1.40 -16.91 -13.61
N ASP A 8 1.07 -17.30 -14.85
CA ASP A 8 0.39 -16.44 -15.82
C ASP A 8 -1.04 -16.09 -15.38
N GLU A 9 -1.81 -17.10 -14.93
CA GLU A 9 -3.16 -16.90 -14.42
C GLU A 9 -3.18 -16.02 -13.16
N ILE A 10 -2.19 -16.18 -12.28
CA ILE A 10 -2.02 -15.35 -11.08
C ILE A 10 -1.73 -13.90 -11.48
N ALA A 11 -0.83 -13.67 -12.44
CA ALA A 11 -0.50 -12.33 -12.92
C ALA A 11 -1.70 -11.65 -13.57
N ALA A 12 -2.44 -12.36 -14.44
CA ALA A 12 -3.64 -11.85 -15.08
C ALA A 12 -4.74 -11.51 -14.06
N ARG A 13 -4.91 -12.31 -13.00
CA ARG A 13 -5.85 -12.01 -11.91
C ARG A 13 -5.44 -10.74 -11.15
N LYS A 14 -4.17 -10.64 -10.76
CA LYS A 14 -3.64 -9.46 -10.05
C LYS A 14 -3.74 -8.19 -10.89
N GLU A 15 -3.48 -8.28 -12.19
CA GLU A 15 -3.61 -7.12 -13.08
C GLU A 15 -5.06 -6.65 -13.19
N ARG A 16 -6.03 -7.57 -13.33
CA ARG A 16 -7.46 -7.21 -13.32
C ARG A 16 -7.85 -6.52 -12.02
N GLU A 17 -7.51 -7.11 -10.88
CA GLU A 17 -7.81 -6.55 -9.55
C GLU A 17 -7.19 -5.17 -9.37
N LYS A 18 -5.93 -4.98 -9.79
CA LYS A 18 -5.27 -3.67 -9.75
C LYS A 18 -5.95 -2.67 -10.69
N ASN A 19 -6.30 -3.07 -11.91
CA ASN A 19 -6.98 -2.19 -12.85
C ASN A 19 -8.35 -1.75 -12.32
N GLU A 20 -9.11 -2.65 -11.71
CA GLU A 20 -10.37 -2.34 -11.04
C GLU A 20 -10.16 -1.35 -9.88
N LEU A 21 -9.14 -1.59 -9.05
CA LEU A 21 -8.78 -0.69 -7.95
C LEU A 21 -8.41 0.72 -8.45
N TYR A 22 -7.70 0.83 -9.57
CA TYR A 22 -7.34 2.11 -10.20
C TYR A 22 -8.50 2.78 -10.95
N ALA A 23 -9.53 2.02 -11.34
CA ALA A 23 -10.75 2.55 -11.93
C ALA A 23 -11.73 3.14 -10.90
N LEU A 24 -11.56 2.83 -9.61
CA LEU A 24 -12.42 3.38 -8.56
C LEU A 24 -12.32 4.91 -8.48
N ASP A 25 -13.49 5.54 -8.32
CA ASP A 25 -13.57 6.92 -7.89
C ASP A 25 -13.19 7.03 -6.41
N ILE A 26 -12.19 7.87 -6.13
CA ILE A 26 -11.67 8.12 -4.78
C ILE A 26 -11.89 9.58 -4.36
N SER A 27 -12.77 10.30 -5.05
CA SER A 27 -12.99 11.73 -4.77
C SER A 27 -13.72 11.95 -3.44
N GLY A 28 -14.55 10.98 -3.02
CA GLY A 28 -15.36 11.04 -1.80
C GLY A 28 -14.84 10.19 -0.64
N VAL A 29 -13.62 9.65 -0.71
CA VAL A 29 -13.08 8.80 0.37
C VAL A 29 -12.54 9.65 1.52
N GLU A 30 -12.64 9.11 2.73
CA GLU A 30 -12.05 9.73 3.91
C GLU A 30 -10.56 9.41 3.99
N TRP A 31 -9.75 10.46 4.06
CA TRP A 31 -8.30 10.38 4.23
C TRP A 31 -7.93 10.50 5.71
N LEU A 32 -7.19 9.51 6.20
CA LEU A 32 -6.79 9.37 7.59
C LEU A 32 -5.28 9.55 7.70
N SER A 33 -4.82 10.30 8.71
CA SER A 33 -3.41 10.41 9.06
C SER A 33 -3.19 10.06 10.53
N ALA A 34 -1.97 9.67 10.87
CA ALA A 34 -1.62 9.37 12.25
C ALA A 34 -1.73 10.63 13.13
N PRO A 35 -2.24 10.50 14.37
CA PRO A 35 -2.24 11.59 15.33
C PRO A 35 -0.82 11.87 15.83
N GLY A 36 -0.37 13.13 15.72
CA GLY A 36 0.99 13.52 16.04
C GLY A 36 1.98 13.23 14.91
N GLY A 37 2.85 14.20 14.63
CA GLY A 37 3.75 14.22 13.48
C GLY A 37 3.93 15.66 12.99
N PRO A 38 4.92 15.93 12.12
CA PRO A 38 5.10 17.26 11.54
C PRO A 38 3.80 17.72 10.86
N GLU A 39 3.38 18.95 11.13
CA GLU A 39 2.15 19.51 10.55
C GLU A 39 2.23 19.64 9.02
N ASP A 40 3.46 19.69 8.50
CA ASP A 40 3.75 20.05 7.12
C ASP A 40 3.64 18.86 6.14
N GLU A 41 4.05 17.66 6.53
CA GLU A 41 4.10 16.49 5.63
C GLU A 41 3.65 15.22 6.34
N LYS A 42 2.53 14.65 5.89
CA LYS A 42 1.93 13.46 6.47
C LYS A 42 1.62 12.45 5.39
N VAL A 43 1.81 11.18 5.72
CA VAL A 43 1.23 10.08 4.95
C VAL A 43 -0.25 9.99 5.33
N GLU A 44 -1.10 9.99 4.32
CA GLU A 44 -2.53 9.79 4.47
C GLU A 44 -2.93 8.46 3.81
N ILE A 45 -3.86 7.75 4.44
CA ILE A 45 -4.46 6.53 3.90
C ILE A 45 -5.98 6.65 3.78
N ALA A 46 -6.56 5.97 2.81
CA ALA A 46 -8.00 5.84 2.65
C ALA A 46 -8.37 4.37 2.41
N TYR A 47 -9.37 3.87 3.13
CA TYR A 47 -9.89 2.54 2.90
C TYR A 47 -10.81 2.53 1.68
N LEU A 48 -10.55 1.60 0.76
CA LEU A 48 -11.28 1.44 -0.50
C LEU A 48 -12.15 0.17 -0.46
N PRO A 49 -13.18 0.08 -1.31
CA PRO A 49 -13.94 -1.15 -1.52
C PRO A 49 -13.04 -2.38 -1.77
N GLY A 50 -13.50 -3.56 -1.35
CA GLY A 50 -12.75 -4.81 -1.52
C GLY A 50 -11.51 -4.95 -0.63
N GLY A 51 -11.34 -4.05 0.36
CA GLY A 51 -10.20 -4.07 1.27
C GLY A 51 -8.94 -3.41 0.70
N GLY A 52 -9.04 -2.75 -0.46
CA GLY A 52 -7.94 -1.96 -1.00
C GLY A 52 -7.64 -0.72 -0.14
N VAL A 53 -6.45 -0.16 -0.32
CA VAL A 53 -6.01 1.03 0.40
C VAL A 53 -5.37 2.02 -0.57
N GLY A 54 -5.83 3.27 -0.52
CA GLY A 54 -5.15 4.40 -1.15
C GLY A 54 -4.15 5.01 -0.16
N MET A 55 -2.96 5.36 -0.63
CA MET A 55 -1.94 6.07 0.15
C MET A 55 -1.47 7.28 -0.65
N ARG A 56 -1.30 8.43 0.02
CA ARG A 56 -0.75 9.65 -0.60
C ARG A 56 0.06 10.47 0.40
N ASN A 57 0.82 11.42 -0.13
CA ASN A 57 1.46 12.47 0.66
C ASN A 57 0.50 13.67 0.75
N SER A 58 0.30 14.22 1.95
CA SER A 58 -0.53 15.42 2.16
C SER A 58 -0.05 16.65 1.39
N LYS A 59 1.26 16.74 1.08
CA LYS A 59 1.85 17.82 0.26
C LYS A 59 1.67 17.62 -1.24
N ASP A 60 1.44 16.39 -1.69
CA ASP A 60 1.20 16.05 -3.09
C ASP A 60 -0.01 15.13 -3.21
N PRO A 61 -1.23 15.62 -2.92
CA PRO A 61 -2.42 14.78 -2.83
C PRO A 61 -2.90 14.23 -4.19
N GLY A 62 -2.32 14.70 -5.29
CA GLY A 62 -2.62 14.23 -6.65
C GLY A 62 -2.00 12.86 -6.97
N THR A 63 -0.91 12.50 -6.29
CA THR A 63 -0.24 11.20 -6.49
C THR A 63 -0.74 10.22 -5.45
N VAL A 64 -1.57 9.26 -5.90
CA VAL A 64 -2.15 8.23 -5.04
C VAL A 64 -1.65 6.85 -5.44
N LEU A 65 -0.94 6.20 -4.53
CA LEU A 65 -0.62 4.77 -4.61
C LEU A 65 -1.84 3.98 -4.17
N ARG A 66 -2.20 2.91 -4.88
CA ARG A 66 -3.32 2.03 -4.50
C ARG A 66 -2.82 0.61 -4.35
N PHE A 67 -3.11 0.03 -3.19
CA PHE A 67 -2.73 -1.32 -2.82
C PHE A 67 -3.98 -2.19 -2.76
N THR A 68 -3.90 -3.39 -3.32
CA THR A 68 -4.90 -4.44 -3.06
C THR A 68 -4.85 -4.85 -1.59
N ALA A 69 -5.88 -5.55 -1.11
CA ALA A 69 -5.91 -6.01 0.28
C ALA A 69 -4.69 -6.88 0.63
N ALA A 70 -4.28 -7.75 -0.30
CA ALA A 70 -3.11 -8.61 -0.13
C ALA A 70 -1.78 -7.83 -0.13
N GLU A 71 -1.63 -6.85 -1.01
CA GLU A 71 -0.44 -5.99 -1.03
C GLU A 71 -0.35 -5.13 0.23
N TRP A 72 -1.48 -4.59 0.70
CA TRP A 72 -1.53 -3.81 1.93
C TRP A 72 -1.17 -4.64 3.15
N GLU A 73 -1.68 -5.87 3.26
CA GLU A 73 -1.32 -6.79 4.34
C GLU A 73 0.18 -7.09 4.35
N ALA A 74 0.75 -7.43 3.18
CA ALA A 74 2.18 -7.68 3.05
C ALA A 74 3.02 -6.46 3.43
N PHE A 75 2.62 -5.26 2.98
CA PHE A 75 3.28 -4.01 3.32
C PHE A 75 3.27 -3.74 4.83
N VAL A 76 2.12 -3.89 5.50
CA VAL A 76 2.00 -3.68 6.96
C VAL A 76 2.83 -4.71 7.74
N LEU A 77 2.86 -5.97 7.28
CA LEU A 77 3.69 -7.00 7.90
C LEU A 77 5.19 -6.68 7.77
N GLY A 78 5.66 -6.30 6.58
CA GLY A 78 7.05 -5.90 6.37
C GLY A 78 7.44 -4.67 7.19
N ALA A 79 6.55 -3.66 7.24
CA ALA A 79 6.77 -2.47 8.06
C ALA A 79 6.87 -2.80 9.56
N ARG A 80 6.08 -3.77 10.05
CA ARG A 80 6.13 -4.23 11.45
C ARG A 80 7.37 -5.08 11.75
N ASP A 81 7.86 -5.83 10.77
CA ASP A 81 9.10 -6.61 10.90
C ASP A 81 10.36 -5.72 10.92
N GLY A 82 10.19 -4.41 10.70
CA GLY A 82 11.27 -3.44 10.74
C GLY A 82 12.00 -3.29 9.41
N GLU A 83 11.40 -3.69 8.27
CA GLU A 83 11.99 -3.51 6.93
C GLU A 83 12.34 -2.03 6.63
N PHE A 84 11.71 -1.10 7.33
CA PHE A 84 11.98 0.34 7.23
C PHE A 84 12.64 0.95 8.47
N ASP A 85 13.04 0.14 9.46
CA ASP A 85 13.70 0.65 10.66
C ASP A 85 15.11 1.13 10.34
N ILE A 86 15.42 2.36 10.75
CA ILE A 86 16.68 2.99 10.36
C ILE A 86 17.75 2.67 11.41
N ASP A 87 18.87 2.10 10.96
CA ASP A 87 20.01 1.80 11.84
C ASP A 87 20.64 3.10 12.40
N GLU A 88 21.48 3.01 13.43
CA GLU A 88 22.14 4.15 14.08
C GLU A 88 22.90 5.10 13.13
N GLN A 89 23.23 4.66 11.90
CA GLN A 89 23.87 5.43 10.84
C GLN A 89 22.90 6.02 9.82
N GLY A 90 21.59 5.87 9.98
CA GLY A 90 20.62 6.44 9.06
C GLY A 90 20.30 5.57 7.84
N ARG A 91 20.61 4.26 7.84
CA ARG A 91 20.39 3.38 6.68
C ARG A 91 19.27 2.37 6.93
N LEU A 92 18.62 1.99 5.83
CA LEU A 92 17.64 0.90 5.81
C LEU A 92 18.33 -0.46 6.07
N PRO A 93 17.63 -1.43 6.67
CA PRO A 93 18.17 -2.76 6.87
C PRO A 93 18.43 -3.39 5.50
N SER A 94 19.45 -4.25 5.43
CA SER A 94 19.75 -4.98 4.21
C SER A 94 18.61 -5.98 3.97
N GLN A 95 17.76 -5.70 2.96
CA GLN A 95 16.67 -6.60 2.60
C GLN A 95 17.23 -8.01 2.32
N PRO A 96 16.68 -9.08 2.93
CA PRO A 96 17.18 -10.42 2.68
C PRO A 96 17.01 -10.76 1.18
N SER A 97 18.08 -11.27 0.57
CA SER A 97 18.15 -11.64 -0.86
C SER A 97 17.30 -12.85 -1.22
#